data_AF-A0AB36S680-F1
#
_entry.id   AF-A0AB36S680-F1
#
_cell.length_a   1.000
_cell.length_b   1.000
_cell.length_c   1.000
_cell.angle_alpha   90.00
_cell.angle_beta   90.00
_cell.angle_gamma   90.00
#
_symmetry.space_group_name_H-M   'P 1'
#
loop_
_entity.id
_entity.type
_entity.pdbx_description
1 polymer ?
#
loop_
_entity_poly.entity_id
_entity_poly.type
_entity_poly.pdbx_seq_one_letter_code
_entity_poly.pdbx_strand_id
1 'polypeptide(L)'
;MFSKSKYLKSLGRLSILPGLFNINEPMIFGAPIVMNPVLGIPFIVAPLVTTTLSYILTVSGVVPMMVARLPFAMPAPIAAWMSTNWSVAAGVLVVVNFLITLAIYYPFFKVFEKQQLAREAEELAKEEAAKMMDGITQEQA
;
A
#
# COMPACT_ATOMS: atom_id res chain seq x y z
N MET A 1 6.32 6.26 -1.53
CA MET A 1 7.45 6.98 -2.19
C MET A 1 7.23 8.49 -2.28
N PHE A 2 6.00 8.94 -2.59
CA PHE A 2 5.64 10.37 -2.72
C PHE A 2 5.05 11.04 -1.47
N SER A 3 5.20 10.42 -0.29
CA SER A 3 4.72 11.01 0.96
C SER A 3 5.62 12.15 1.44
N LYS A 4 5.02 13.18 2.03
CA LYS A 4 5.71 14.24 2.78
C LYS A 4 6.20 13.76 4.15
N SER A 5 5.54 12.77 4.75
CA SER A 5 5.96 12.19 6.03
C SER A 5 7.24 11.37 5.86
N LYS A 6 8.21 11.58 6.75
CA LYS A 6 9.49 10.85 6.74
C LYS A 6 9.26 9.37 7.01
N TYR A 7 8.36 9.05 7.93
CA TYR A 7 7.98 7.69 8.27
C TYR A 7 7.41 6.93 7.07
N LEU A 8 6.38 7.47 6.42
CA LEU A 8 5.71 6.80 5.28
C LEU A 8 6.64 6.66 4.07
N LYS A 9 7.60 7.58 3.91
CA LYS A 9 8.60 7.51 2.84
C LYS A 9 9.60 6.38 3.07
N SER A 10 10.06 6.21 4.31
CA SER A 10 10.94 5.11 4.72
C SER A 10 10.22 3.77 4.59
N LEU A 11 9.02 3.66 5.15
CA LEU A 11 8.19 2.46 5.09
C LEU A 11 7.91 2.03 3.65
N GLY A 12 7.56 2.98 2.78
CA GLY A 12 7.33 2.70 1.37
C GLY A 12 8.57 2.19 0.63
N ARG A 13 9.78 2.64 0.98
CA ARG A 13 11.02 2.11 0.38
C ARG A 13 11.33 0.70 0.85
N LEU A 14 11.17 0.45 2.13
CA LEU A 14 11.41 -0.87 2.74
C LEU A 14 10.43 -1.93 2.22
N SER A 15 9.22 -1.50 1.84
CA SER A 15 8.15 -2.42 1.49
C SER A 15 7.96 -2.67 -0.02
N ILE A 16 8.61 -1.90 -0.90
CA ILE A 16 8.46 -2.07 -2.36
C ILE A 16 9.02 -3.40 -2.84
N LEU A 17 10.25 -3.73 -2.43
CA LEU A 17 10.91 -4.99 -2.81
C LEU A 17 10.12 -6.22 -2.35
N PRO A 18 9.76 -6.37 -1.05
CA PRO A 18 8.94 -7.50 -0.62
C PRO A 18 7.55 -7.48 -1.26
N GLY A 19 6.94 -6.30 -1.46
CA GLY A 19 5.63 -6.18 -2.11
C GLY A 19 5.59 -6.68 -3.56
N LEU A 20 6.69 -6.55 -4.31
CA LEU A 20 6.83 -7.10 -5.66
C LEU A 20 6.70 -8.63 -5.69
N PHE A 21 7.06 -9.30 -4.61
CA PHE A 21 6.95 -10.75 -4.41
C PHE A 21 5.71 -11.13 -3.57
N ASN A 22 4.70 -10.26 -3.50
CA ASN A 22 3.47 -10.45 -2.72
C ASN A 22 3.69 -10.60 -1.19
N ILE A 23 4.84 -10.14 -0.66
CA ILE A 23 5.12 -10.10 0.78
C ILE A 23 4.68 -8.71 1.30
N ASN A 24 3.51 -8.67 1.95
CA ASN A 24 2.81 -7.42 2.31
C ASN A 24 2.84 -7.11 3.81
N GLU A 25 3.41 -7.99 4.63
CA GLU A 25 3.54 -7.86 6.08
C GLU A 25 4.21 -6.55 6.52
N PRO A 26 5.31 -6.08 5.87
CA PRO A 26 5.94 -4.81 6.24
C PRO A 26 4.98 -3.63 6.11
N MET A 27 4.10 -3.63 5.10
CA MET A 27 3.09 -2.59 4.93
C MET A 27 1.94 -2.72 5.93
N ILE A 28 1.43 -3.94 6.13
CA ILE A 28 0.27 -4.18 6.99
C ILE A 28 0.57 -3.81 8.44
N PHE A 29 1.73 -4.22 8.94
CA PHE A 29 2.17 -3.93 10.31
C PHE A 29 2.82 -2.54 10.42
N GLY A 30 3.51 -2.08 9.37
CA GLY A 30 4.18 -0.77 9.38
C GLY A 30 3.24 0.42 9.17
N ALA A 31 2.14 0.30 8.41
CA ALA A 31 1.17 1.39 8.24
C ALA A 31 -0.04 1.25 9.20
N PRO A 32 0.16 0.60 10.36
CA PRO A 32 -0.82 -0.18 11.13
C PRO A 32 -2.20 -0.32 10.47
N ILE A 33 -2.25 -0.96 9.29
CA ILE A 33 -3.48 -1.04 8.48
C ILE A 33 -4.59 -1.73 9.26
N VAL A 34 -4.23 -2.75 10.05
CA VAL A 34 -5.16 -3.53 10.88
C VAL A 34 -5.80 -2.71 11.99
N MET A 35 -5.06 -1.75 12.56
CA MET A 35 -5.55 -0.90 13.66
C MET A 35 -6.16 0.41 13.18
N ASN A 36 -5.91 0.81 11.93
CA ASN A 36 -6.42 2.05 11.37
C ASN A 36 -7.62 1.81 10.44
N PRO A 37 -8.87 2.09 10.87
CA PRO A 37 -10.05 1.88 10.03
C PRO A 37 -10.02 2.70 8.74
N VAL A 38 -9.29 3.81 8.68
CA VAL A 38 -9.13 4.64 7.46
C VAL A 38 -8.42 3.85 6.36
N LEU A 39 -7.42 3.04 6.70
CA LEU A 39 -6.73 2.19 5.73
C LEU A 39 -7.36 0.80 5.61
N GLY A 40 -8.10 0.34 6.63
CA GLY A 40 -8.85 -0.91 6.58
C GLY A 40 -9.98 -0.90 5.53
N ILE A 41 -10.66 0.24 5.33
CA ILE A 41 -11.72 0.38 4.32
C ILE A 41 -11.20 0.08 2.90
N PRO A 42 -10.19 0.79 2.36
CA PRO A 42 -9.67 0.50 1.03
C PRO A 42 -9.03 -0.90 0.94
N PHE A 43 -8.52 -1.44 2.06
CA PHE A 43 -7.97 -2.79 2.11
C PHE A 43 -9.02 -3.89 1.85
N ILE A 44 -10.28 -3.65 2.21
CA ILE A 44 -11.38 -4.57 1.94
C ILE A 44 -12.04 -4.24 0.58
N VAL A 45 -12.29 -2.95 0.33
CA VAL A 45 -13.05 -2.50 -0.85
C VAL A 45 -12.27 -2.73 -2.15
N ALA A 46 -10.96 -2.46 -2.19
CA ALA A 46 -10.21 -2.59 -3.43
C ALA A 46 -10.12 -4.05 -3.94
N PRO A 47 -9.83 -5.06 -3.09
CA PRO A 47 -9.92 -6.46 -3.52
C PRO A 47 -11.32 -6.87 -3.97
N LEU A 48 -12.38 -6.41 -3.30
CA LEU A 48 -13.76 -6.71 -3.71
C LEU A 48 -14.04 -6.20 -5.12
N VAL A 49 -13.74 -4.91 -5.39
CA VAL A 49 -13.98 -4.29 -6.70
C VAL A 49 -13.18 -4.99 -7.81
N THR A 50 -11.88 -5.19 -7.58
CA THR A 50 -10.99 -5.82 -8.59
C THR A 50 -11.32 -7.29 -8.82
N THR A 51 -11.72 -8.03 -7.78
CA THR A 51 -12.16 -9.43 -7.91
C THR A 51 -13.46 -9.53 -8.69
N THR A 52 -14.46 -8.70 -8.38
CA THR A 52 -15.73 -8.67 -9.12
C THR A 52 -15.51 -8.32 -10.58
N LEU A 53 -14.69 -7.31 -10.88
CA LEU A 53 -14.36 -6.93 -12.25
C LEU A 53 -13.65 -8.07 -12.99
N SER A 54 -12.64 -8.67 -12.38
CA SER A 54 -11.88 -9.78 -12.98
C SER A 54 -12.75 -11.00 -13.22
N TYR A 55 -13.67 -11.31 -12.31
CA TYR A 55 -14.63 -12.39 -12.46
C TYR A 55 -15.55 -12.16 -13.67
N ILE A 56 -16.16 -10.98 -13.79
CA ILE A 56 -17.04 -10.64 -14.92
C ILE A 56 -16.29 -10.73 -16.25
N LEU A 57 -15.06 -10.23 -16.32
CA LEU A 57 -14.24 -10.28 -17.53
C LEU A 57 -13.79 -11.70 -17.90
N THR A 58 -13.59 -12.56 -16.90
CA THR A 58 -13.27 -13.98 -17.13
C THR A 58 -14.48 -14.75 -17.64
N VAL A 59 -15.66 -14.56 -17.02
CA VAL A 59 -16.89 -15.26 -17.41
C VAL A 59 -17.43 -14.79 -18.77
N SER A 60 -17.26 -13.51 -19.09
CA SER A 60 -17.64 -12.96 -20.41
C SER A 60 -16.68 -13.36 -21.55
N GLY A 61 -15.59 -14.08 -21.24
CA GLY A 61 -14.62 -14.55 -22.24
C GLY A 61 -13.63 -13.49 -22.73
N VAL A 62 -13.64 -12.29 -22.14
CA VAL A 62 -12.68 -11.21 -22.46
C VAL A 62 -11.28 -11.58 -21.98
N VAL A 63 -11.19 -12.26 -20.82
CA VAL A 63 -9.93 -12.77 -20.28
C VAL A 63 -9.99 -14.30 -20.19
N PRO A 64 -8.99 -15.02 -20.73
CA PRO A 64 -8.99 -16.48 -20.68
C PRO A 64 -8.82 -17.00 -19.26
N MET A 65 -9.39 -18.19 -19.01
CA MET A 65 -9.27 -18.85 -17.72
C MET A 65 -7.83 -19.24 -17.41
N MET A 66 -7.52 -19.31 -16.12
CA MET A 66 -6.20 -19.74 -15.64
C MET A 66 -5.93 -21.20 -16.03
N VAL A 67 -4.85 -21.42 -16.78
CA VAL A 67 -4.39 -22.74 -17.24
C VAL A 67 -3.32 -23.36 -16.34
N ALA A 68 -2.61 -22.55 -15.53
CA ALA A 68 -1.56 -23.02 -14.64
C ALA A 68 -1.54 -22.26 -13.31
N ARG A 69 -1.36 -22.97 -12.19
CA ARG A 69 -1.10 -22.34 -10.88
C ARG A 69 0.38 -22.02 -10.73
N LEU A 70 0.72 -20.73 -10.70
CA LEU A 70 2.08 -20.25 -10.50
C LEU A 70 2.37 -19.99 -9.01
N PRO A 71 3.65 -19.95 -8.59
CA PRO A 71 4.01 -19.55 -7.24
C PRO A 71 3.47 -18.17 -6.90
N PHE A 72 2.95 -18.00 -5.68
CA PHE A 72 2.40 -16.72 -5.22
C PHE A 72 3.45 -15.60 -5.17
N ALA A 73 4.73 -15.94 -5.01
CA ALA A 73 5.83 -14.98 -5.02
C ALA A 73 6.13 -14.40 -6.42
N MET A 74 5.51 -14.92 -7.48
CA MET A 74 5.70 -14.35 -8.82
C MET A 74 5.06 -12.96 -8.92
N PRO A 75 5.77 -11.97 -9.52
CA PRO A 75 5.20 -10.65 -9.75
C PRO A 75 3.89 -10.74 -10.54
N ALA A 76 2.85 -10.07 -10.05
CA ALA A 76 1.47 -10.24 -10.54
C ALA A 76 1.28 -10.08 -12.07
N PRO A 77 1.94 -9.13 -12.77
CA PRO A 77 1.79 -9.01 -14.23
C PRO A 77 2.34 -10.21 -15.00
N ILE A 78 3.50 -10.72 -14.57
CA ILE A 78 4.15 -11.90 -15.17
C ILE A 78 3.32 -13.14 -14.87
N ALA A 79 2.87 -13.27 -13.62
CA ALA A 79 2.03 -14.38 -13.18
C ALA A 79 0.72 -14.46 -13.96
N ALA A 80 0.03 -13.34 -14.18
CA ALA A 80 -1.23 -13.34 -14.95
C ALA A 80 -1.02 -13.67 -16.43
N TRP A 81 0.07 -13.18 -17.03
CA TRP A 81 0.36 -13.45 -18.43
C TRP A 81 0.74 -14.92 -18.68
N MET A 82 1.59 -15.49 -17.84
CA MET A 82 2.02 -16.89 -17.94
C MET A 82 0.91 -17.87 -17.55
N SER A 83 0.09 -17.55 -16.54
CA SER A 83 -0.96 -18.44 -16.07
C SER A 83 -2.16 -18.54 -17.01
N THR A 84 -2.24 -17.70 -18.05
CA THR A 84 -3.35 -17.64 -19.02
C THR A 84 -2.91 -17.93 -20.46
N ASN A 85 -1.85 -18.74 -20.63
CA ASN A 85 -1.29 -19.12 -21.93
C ASN A 85 -0.82 -17.92 -22.78
N TRP A 86 -0.05 -17.02 -22.19
CA TRP A 86 0.51 -15.84 -22.87
C TRP A 86 -0.54 -14.85 -23.39
N SER A 87 -1.71 -14.78 -22.76
CA SER A 87 -2.74 -13.82 -23.11
C SER A 87 -2.39 -12.38 -22.72
N VAL A 88 -2.31 -11.50 -23.71
CA VAL A 88 -2.10 -10.06 -23.53
C VAL A 88 -3.26 -9.43 -22.73
N ALA A 89 -4.48 -9.93 -22.89
CA ALA A 89 -5.65 -9.43 -22.18
C ALA A 89 -5.54 -9.61 -20.65
N ALA A 90 -4.94 -10.71 -20.19
CA ALA A 90 -4.71 -10.95 -18.77
C ALA A 90 -3.66 -9.98 -18.18
N GLY A 91 -2.59 -9.71 -18.93
CA GLY A 91 -1.59 -8.71 -18.54
C GLY A 91 -2.19 -7.30 -18.43
N VAL A 92 -3.01 -6.89 -19.42
CA VAL A 92 -3.72 -5.61 -19.40
C VAL A 92 -4.69 -5.52 -18.21
N LEU A 93 -5.42 -6.58 -17.91
CA LEU A 93 -6.33 -6.62 -16.74
C LEU A 93 -5.58 -6.38 -15.43
N VAL A 94 -4.37 -6.92 -15.24
CA VAL A 94 -3.57 -6.65 -14.04
C VAL A 94 -3.22 -5.18 -13.92
N VAL A 95 -2.82 -4.54 -15.03
CA VAL A 95 -2.50 -3.10 -15.03
C VAL A 95 -3.75 -2.27 -14.72
N VAL A 96 -4.90 -2.62 -15.29
CA VAL A 96 -6.19 -1.96 -15.00
C VAL A 96 -6.57 -2.12 -13.53
N ASN A 97 -6.49 -3.33 -12.98
CA ASN A 97 -6.76 -3.59 -11.57
C ASN A 97 -5.81 -2.84 -10.64
N PHE A 98 -4.53 -2.72 -11.02
CA PHE A 98 -3.56 -1.91 -10.28
C PHE A 98 -3.97 -0.43 -10.27
N LEU A 99 -4.37 0.14 -11.41
CA LEU A 99 -4.84 1.53 -11.48
C LEU A 99 -6.12 1.76 -10.68
N ILE A 100 -7.08 0.84 -10.73
CA ILE A 100 -8.30 0.91 -9.93
C ILE A 100 -7.97 0.88 -8.44
N THR A 101 -7.11 -0.05 -8.01
CA THR A 101 -6.66 -0.15 -6.63
C THR A 101 -5.96 1.12 -6.18
N LEU A 102 -5.09 1.68 -7.03
CA LEU A 102 -4.41 2.95 -6.78
C LEU A 102 -5.41 4.10 -6.60
N ALA A 103 -6.42 4.18 -7.48
CA ALA A 103 -7.46 5.20 -7.42
C ALA A 103 -8.31 5.09 -6.15
N ILE A 104 -8.66 3.86 -5.73
CA ILE A 104 -9.39 3.60 -4.49
C ILE A 104 -8.53 3.97 -3.27
N TYR A 105 -7.25 3.59 -3.26
CA TYR A 105 -6.37 3.85 -2.12
C TYR A 105 -5.96 5.32 -1.98
N TYR A 106 -5.84 6.05 -3.08
CA TYR A 106 -5.34 7.42 -3.11
C TYR A 106 -6.02 8.39 -2.12
N PRO A 107 -7.36 8.50 -2.06
CA PRO A 107 -8.02 9.42 -1.13
C PRO A 107 -7.76 9.05 0.34
N PHE A 108 -7.80 7.75 0.69
CA PHE A 108 -7.56 7.28 2.06
C PHE A 108 -6.10 7.44 2.48
N PHE A 109 -5.18 7.19 1.55
CA PHE A 109 -3.76 7.41 1.74
C PHE A 109 -3.48 8.88 2.08
N LYS A 110 -4.14 9.84 1.39
CA LYS A 110 -3.96 11.27 1.65
C LYS A 110 -4.47 11.69 3.04
N VAL A 111 -5.58 11.09 3.50
CA VAL A 111 -6.08 11.30 4.86
C VAL A 111 -5.09 10.76 5.90
N PHE A 112 -4.58 9.55 5.68
CA PHE A 112 -3.59 8.94 6.56
C PHE A 112 -2.26 9.71 6.60
N GLU A 113 -1.79 10.18 5.44
CA GLU A 113 -0.61 11.03 5.34
C GLU A 113 -0.76 12.30 6.19
N LYS A 114 -1.92 12.95 6.14
CA LYS A 114 -2.20 14.15 6.95
C LYS A 114 -2.15 13.85 8.45
N GLN A 115 -2.71 12.72 8.89
CA GLN A 115 -2.64 12.30 10.29
C GLN A 115 -1.20 12.04 10.74
N GLN A 116 -0.39 11.41 9.89
CA GLN A 116 0.99 11.12 10.24
C GLN A 116 1.87 12.38 10.28
N LEU A 117 1.65 13.33 9.38
CA LEU A 117 2.33 14.63 9.41
C LEU A 117 1.99 15.43 10.68
N ALA A 118 0.73 15.39 11.14
CA ALA A 118 0.34 16.04 12.39
C ALA A 118 1.05 15.43 13.60
N ARG A 119 1.15 14.09 13.64
CA ARG A 119 1.89 13.37 14.70
C ARG A 119 3.38 13.70 14.70
N GLU A 120 4.02 13.67 13.53
CA GLU A 120 5.43 14.05 13.38
C GLU A 120 5.69 15.50 13.85
N ALA A 121 4.76 16.43 13.60
CA ALA A 121 4.87 17.81 14.05
C ALA A 121 4.71 17.96 15.59
N GLU A 122 3.77 17.23 16.20
CA GLU A 122 3.60 17.21 17.65
C GLU A 122 4.80 16.61 18.38
N GLU A 123 5.41 15.55 17.83
CA GLU A 123 6.62 14.93 18.40
C GLU A 123 7.81 15.89 18.37
N LEU A 124 8.02 16.60 17.25
CA LEU A 124 9.07 17.62 17.15
C LEU A 124 8.88 18.76 18.14
N ALA A 125 7.64 19.26 18.31
CA ALA A 125 7.35 20.31 19.28
C ALA A 125 7.61 19.87 20.73
N LYS A 126 7.30 18.60 21.06
CA LYS A 126 7.61 18.02 22.38
C LYS A 126 9.10 17.87 22.61
N GLU A 127 9.86 17.42 21.60
CA GLU A 127 11.32 17.35 21.69
C GLU A 127 11.97 18.73 21.88
N GLU A 128 11.49 19.75 21.18
CA GLU A 128 11.97 21.12 21.35
C GLU A 128 11.66 21.67 22.74
N ALA A 129 10.44 21.45 23.25
CA ALA A 129 10.05 21.83 24.60
C ALA A 129 10.89 21.11 25.68
N ALA A 130 11.16 19.80 25.50
CA ALA A 130 12.00 19.02 26.41
C ALA A 130 13.45 19.53 26.42
N LYS A 131 14.02 19.83 25.24
CA LYS A 131 15.38 20.41 25.12
C LYS A 131 15.49 21.79 25.76
N MET A 132 14.45 22.62 25.65
CA MET A 132 14.40 23.92 26.33
C MET A 132 14.35 23.75 27.86
N MET A 133 13.57 22.80 28.39
CA MET A 133 13.53 22.53 29.83
C MET A 133 14.86 21.97 30.36
N ASP A 134 15.50 21.04 29.66
CA ASP A 134 16.81 20.51 30.05
C ASP A 134 17.92 21.57 29.97
N GLY A 135 17.89 22.45 28.96
CA GLY A 135 18.82 23.57 28.83
C GLY A 135 18.71 24.58 29.98
N ILE A 136 17.48 24.92 30.38
CA ILE A 136 17.23 25.79 31.55
C ILE A 136 17.73 25.13 32.85
N THR A 137 17.66 23.80 32.94
CA THR A 137 18.11 23.05 34.14
C THR A 137 19.65 22.99 34.24
N GLN A 138 20.37 23.07 33.12
CA GLN A 138 21.85 23.11 33.07
C GLN A 138 22.43 24.52 33.29
N GLU A 139 21.67 25.58 32.98
CA GLU A 139 22.12 26.98 33.20
C GLU A 139 21.84 27.48 34.63
N GLN A 140 21.00 26.77 35.39
CA GLN A 140 20.64 27.09 36.79
C GLN A 140 21.39 26.26 37.86
N ALA A 141 22.35 25.42 37.46
CA ALA A 141 23.19 24.59 38.34
C ALA A 141 24.66 25.04 38.31
#